data_AF-A0A1F9QH11-F1
#
_entry.id   AF-A0A1F9QH11-F1
#
_cell.length_a   1.000
_cell.length_b   1.000
_cell.length_c   1.000
_cell.angle_alpha   90.00
_cell.angle_beta   90.00
_cell.angle_gamma   90.00
#
_symmetry.space_group_name_H-M   'P 1'
#
loop_
_entity.id
_entity.type
_entity.pdbx_description
1 polymer ?
#
loop_
_entity_poly.entity_id
_entity_poly.type
_entity_poly.pdbx_seq_one_letter_code
_entity_poly.pdbx_strand_id
1 'polypeptide(L)'
;MTNNKKGFTLIELMIVVAIIGILAAIAIPKFADLINKSKEGATKGALSSVRSALQVYYGDNEGWFPTDGLNILIENAKYINEIPVAKLPTTGHGDTKNVAIFSSATAAGVFEGGTGTVDAGGWAYFNAPSSSAQWGTFVANCTHEDIKGQTVAQNMPWSSY
;
A
#
# COMPACT_ATOMS: atom_id res chain seq x y z
N MET A 1 -43.95 -44.81 18.88
CA MET A 1 -43.28 -43.50 18.71
C MET A 1 -42.92 -43.35 17.23
N THR A 2 -43.81 -42.76 16.43
CA THR A 2 -43.60 -42.61 14.98
C THR A 2 -42.79 -41.35 14.71
N ASN A 3 -41.50 -41.53 14.40
CA ASN A 3 -40.62 -40.45 13.96
C ASN A 3 -41.02 -40.03 12.55
N ASN A 4 -41.82 -38.99 12.45
CA ASN A 4 -42.25 -38.36 11.20
C ASN A 4 -41.06 -37.57 10.61
N LYS A 5 -40.11 -38.27 9.98
CA LYS A 5 -38.97 -37.65 9.30
C LYS A 5 -39.47 -36.99 8.01
N LYS A 6 -39.86 -35.71 8.09
CA LYS A 6 -40.09 -34.87 6.91
C LYS A 6 -38.73 -34.66 6.21
N GLY A 7 -38.59 -35.22 5.02
CA GLY A 7 -37.43 -34.94 4.15
C GLY A 7 -37.57 -33.57 3.49
N PHE A 8 -36.45 -32.88 3.28
CA PHE A 8 -36.39 -31.67 2.45
C PHE A 8 -36.71 -32.03 1.00
N THR A 9 -37.46 -31.17 0.32
CA THR A 9 -37.72 -31.32 -1.11
C THR A 9 -36.53 -30.82 -1.93
N LEU A 10 -36.28 -31.44 -3.08
CA LEU A 10 -35.24 -30.98 -4.01
C LEU A 10 -35.49 -29.54 -4.49
N ILE A 11 -36.76 -29.14 -4.61
CA ILE A 11 -37.11 -27.79 -5.04
C ILE A 11 -36.82 -26.74 -3.96
N GLU A 12 -37.03 -27.07 -2.68
CA GLU A 12 -36.62 -26.18 -1.57
C GLU A 12 -35.11 -25.94 -1.59
N LEU A 13 -34.32 -27.00 -1.79
CA LEU A 13 -32.87 -26.87 -1.88
C LEU A 13 -32.46 -26.03 -3.11
N MET A 14 -33.08 -26.25 -4.26
CA MET A 14 -32.79 -25.51 -5.49
C MET A 14 -33.07 -24.01 -5.36
N ILE A 15 -34.20 -23.64 -4.75
CA ILE A 15 -34.54 -22.22 -4.51
C ILE A 15 -33.54 -21.58 -3.54
N VAL A 16 -33.14 -22.29 -2.49
CA VAL A 16 -32.16 -21.78 -1.52
C VAL A 16 -30.81 -21.51 -2.20
N VAL A 17 -30.30 -22.45 -2.99
CA VAL A 17 -29.03 -22.27 -3.71
C VAL A 17 -29.14 -21.15 -4.76
N ALA A 18 -30.29 -21.00 -5.43
CA ALA A 18 -30.53 -19.90 -6.35
C ALA A 18 -30.50 -18.54 -5.64
N ILE A 19 -31.14 -18.39 -4.48
CA ILE A 19 -31.12 -17.16 -3.68
C ILE A 19 -29.70 -16.86 -3.18
N ILE A 20 -28.98 -17.86 -2.65
CA ILE A 20 -27.59 -17.70 -2.21
C ILE A 20 -26.71 -17.28 -3.39
N GLY A 21 -26.92 -17.83 -4.58
CA GLY A 21 -26.21 -17.45 -5.80
C GLY A 21 -26.39 -15.97 -6.16
N ILE A 22 -27.62 -15.46 -6.10
CA ILE A 22 -27.92 -14.04 -6.36
C ILE A 22 -27.25 -13.14 -5.30
N LEU A 23 -27.35 -13.50 -4.03
CA LEU A 23 -26.73 -12.74 -2.94
C LEU A 23 -25.20 -12.73 -3.06
N ALA A 24 -24.59 -13.88 -3.37
CA ALA A 24 -23.15 -14.00 -3.54
C ALA A 24 -22.63 -13.16 -4.72
N ALA A 25 -23.35 -13.12 -5.84
CA ALA A 25 -22.98 -12.34 -7.02
C ALA A 25 -22.85 -10.84 -6.72
N ILE A 26 -23.69 -10.30 -5.83
CA ILE A 26 -23.63 -8.88 -5.42
C ILE A 26 -22.64 -8.66 -4.27
N ALA A 27 -22.56 -9.60 -3.33
CA ALA A 27 -21.76 -9.46 -2.12
C ALA A 27 -20.25 -9.60 -2.36
N ILE A 28 -19.84 -10.55 -3.22
CA ILE A 28 -18.42 -10.85 -3.49
C ILE A 28 -17.66 -9.62 -4.02
N PRO A 29 -18.10 -8.92 -5.09
CA PRO A 29 -17.36 -7.75 -5.59
C PRO A 29 -17.29 -6.63 -4.55
N LYS A 30 -18.40 -6.36 -3.84
CA LYS A 30 -18.43 -5.35 -2.77
C LYS A 30 -17.47 -5.67 -1.62
N PHE A 31 -17.37 -6.94 -1.24
CA PHE A 31 -16.46 -7.37 -0.19
C PHE A 31 -14.99 -7.23 -0.64
N ALA A 32 -14.68 -7.57 -1.90
CA ALA A 32 -13.35 -7.36 -2.45
C ALA A 32 -12.92 -5.87 -2.41
N ASP A 33 -13.82 -4.96 -2.76
CA ASP A 33 -13.58 -3.52 -2.68
C ASP A 33 -13.34 -3.04 -1.24
N LEU A 34 -14.09 -3.57 -0.27
CA LEU A 34 -13.90 -3.25 1.14
C LEU A 34 -12.52 -3.69 1.65
N ILE A 35 -12.06 -4.88 1.24
CA ILE A 35 -10.71 -5.36 1.57
C ILE A 35 -9.64 -4.47 0.94
N ASN A 36 -9.81 -4.09 -0.33
CA ASN A 36 -8.88 -3.18 -1.01
C ASN A 36 -8.80 -1.82 -0.31
N LYS A 37 -9.94 -1.25 0.09
CA LYS A 37 -10.00 -0.01 0.87
C LYS A 37 -9.32 -0.11 2.22
N SER A 38 -9.46 -1.25 2.90
CA SER A 38 -8.77 -1.50 4.16
C SER A 38 -7.25 -1.57 3.99
N LYS A 39 -6.77 -2.28 2.94
CA LYS A 39 -5.35 -2.35 2.60
C LYS A 39 -4.78 -0.97 2.27
N GLU A 40 -5.51 -0.19 1.49
CA GLU A 40 -5.17 1.18 1.13
C GLU A 40 -4.99 2.05 2.38
N GLY A 41 -5.98 2.06 3.28
CA GLY A 41 -5.92 2.79 4.54
C GLY A 41 -4.75 2.36 5.43
N ALA A 42 -4.46 1.06 5.49
CA ALA A 42 -3.31 0.53 6.24
C ALA A 42 -1.98 1.03 5.67
N THR A 43 -1.81 1.00 4.34
CA THR A 43 -0.62 1.53 3.66
C THR A 43 -0.48 3.05 3.87
N LYS A 44 -1.60 3.78 3.96
CA LYS A 44 -1.65 5.23 4.22
C LYS A 44 -1.07 5.54 5.60
N GLY A 45 -1.56 4.83 6.62
CA GLY A 45 -1.04 4.95 7.99
C GLY A 45 0.43 4.54 8.10
N ALA A 46 0.81 3.44 7.45
CA ALA A 46 2.18 2.96 7.39
C ALA A 46 3.11 4.00 6.76
N LEU A 47 2.74 4.59 5.62
CA LEU A 47 3.49 5.63 4.94
C LEU A 47 3.71 6.84 5.85
N SER A 48 2.65 7.32 6.52
CA SER A 48 2.72 8.45 7.44
C SER A 48 3.67 8.16 8.61
N SER A 49 3.65 6.96 9.17
CA SER A 49 4.53 6.60 10.29
C SER A 49 6.02 6.69 9.93
N VAL A 50 6.42 6.18 8.75
CA VAL A 50 7.82 6.26 8.29
C VAL A 50 8.21 7.69 7.96
N ARG A 51 7.30 8.47 7.36
CA ARG A 51 7.56 9.89 7.07
C ARG A 51 7.74 10.70 8.34
N SER A 52 6.92 10.47 9.37
CA SER A 52 7.12 11.09 10.68
C SER A 52 8.49 10.74 11.26
N ALA A 53 8.91 9.47 11.19
CA ALA A 53 10.24 9.05 11.64
C ALA A 53 11.37 9.73 10.84
N LEU A 54 11.22 9.87 9.52
CA LEU A 54 12.16 10.61 8.66
C LEU A 54 12.25 12.09 9.04
N GLN A 55 11.13 12.74 9.38
CA GLN A 55 11.15 14.15 9.81
C GLN A 55 11.84 14.33 11.16
N VAL A 56 11.64 13.40 12.11
CA VAL A 56 12.36 13.43 13.39
C VAL A 56 13.86 13.22 13.16
N TYR A 57 14.24 12.24 12.32
CA TYR A 57 15.63 12.03 11.93
C TYR A 57 16.25 13.30 11.32
N TYR A 58 15.53 13.94 10.40
CA TYR A 58 15.99 15.17 9.74
C TYR A 58 16.29 16.28 10.75
N GLY A 59 15.44 16.45 11.77
CA GLY A 59 15.66 17.42 12.85
C GLY A 59 16.89 17.08 13.72
N ASP A 60 17.08 15.81 14.05
CA ASP A 60 18.22 15.32 14.85
C ASP A 60 19.56 15.42 14.12
N ASN A 61 19.56 15.39 12.78
CA ASN A 61 20.75 15.30 11.94
C ASN A 61 20.98 16.59 11.14
N GLU A 62 20.69 17.75 11.73
CA GLU A 62 21.00 19.06 11.17
C GLU A 62 20.44 19.28 9.75
N GLY A 63 19.27 18.73 9.46
CA GLY A 63 18.63 18.83 8.15
C GLY A 63 19.15 17.83 7.12
N TRP A 64 19.67 16.69 7.56
CA TRP A 64 20.04 15.60 6.67
C TRP A 64 19.05 14.44 6.74
N PHE A 65 18.61 13.97 5.57
CA PHE A 65 17.94 12.68 5.46
C PHE A 65 18.96 11.54 5.30
N PRO A 66 18.59 10.29 5.66
CA PRO A 66 19.48 9.15 5.51
C PRO A 66 20.00 8.96 4.07
N THR A 67 21.31 8.79 3.91
CA THR A 67 21.93 8.57 2.59
C THR A 67 22.18 7.10 2.27
N ASP A 68 22.28 6.23 3.28
CA ASP A 68 22.60 4.80 3.09
C ASP A 68 21.38 3.88 3.32
N GLY A 69 20.17 4.45 3.17
CA GLY A 69 18.90 3.75 3.34
C GLY A 69 18.27 3.93 4.72
N LEU A 70 17.21 3.16 5.02
CA LEU A 70 16.34 3.39 6.19
C LEU A 70 16.69 2.55 7.42
N ASN A 71 17.75 1.75 7.39
CA ASN A 71 18.15 0.94 8.55
C ASN A 71 18.45 1.81 9.79
N ILE A 72 18.95 3.03 9.57
CA ILE A 72 19.23 3.99 10.65
C ILE A 72 17.96 4.45 11.39
N LEU A 73 16.78 4.37 10.77
CA LEU A 73 15.52 4.72 11.42
C LEU A 73 15.09 3.69 12.47
N ILE A 74 15.41 2.42 12.21
CA ILE A 74 15.03 1.29 13.06
C ILE A 74 16.12 0.91 14.06
N GLU A 75 17.30 1.52 13.94
CA GLU A 75 18.41 1.25 14.84
C GLU A 75 18.02 1.60 16.29
N ASN A 76 18.11 0.61 17.17
CA ASN A 76 17.71 0.70 18.58
C ASN A 76 16.28 1.23 18.79
N ALA A 77 15.41 1.08 17.78
CA ALA A 77 14.05 1.65 17.76
C ALA A 77 13.99 3.16 18.07
N LYS A 78 15.03 3.92 17.70
CA LYS A 78 15.11 5.36 18.03
C LYS A 78 14.02 6.18 17.35
N TYR A 79 13.79 5.96 16.05
CA TYR A 79 12.83 6.75 15.26
C TYR A 79 11.55 5.98 14.94
N ILE A 80 11.68 4.66 14.69
CA ILE A 80 10.55 3.75 14.49
C ILE A 80 10.97 2.32 14.86
N ASN A 81 10.04 1.48 15.32
CA ASN A 81 10.35 0.10 15.71
C ASN A 81 10.72 -0.78 14.52
N GLU A 82 9.98 -0.65 13.41
CA GLU A 82 10.25 -1.35 12.16
C GLU A 82 9.65 -0.58 10.98
N ILE A 83 10.12 -0.87 9.76
CA ILE A 83 9.43 -0.40 8.56
C ILE A 83 8.14 -1.22 8.40
N PRO A 84 6.96 -0.57 8.43
CA PRO A 84 5.68 -1.25 8.31
C PRO A 84 5.49 -1.88 6.94
N VAL A 85 4.63 -2.89 6.87
CA VAL A 85 4.30 -3.59 5.62
C VAL A 85 3.47 -2.68 4.70
N ALA A 86 3.90 -2.55 3.45
CA ALA A 86 3.08 -1.99 2.38
C ALA A 86 2.04 -3.02 1.94
N LYS A 87 0.76 -2.65 1.97
CA LYS A 87 -0.36 -3.46 1.51
C LYS A 87 -0.99 -2.79 0.30
N LEU A 88 -0.40 -3.04 -0.86
CA LEU A 88 -0.85 -2.43 -2.11
C LEU A 88 -2.11 -3.20 -2.58
N PRO A 89 -3.29 -2.55 -2.67
CA PRO A 89 -4.49 -3.20 -3.20
C PRO A 89 -4.30 -3.58 -4.68
N THR A 90 -5.17 -4.42 -5.25
CA THR A 90 -5.40 -4.59 -6.71
C THR A 90 -4.24 -4.95 -7.66
N THR A 91 -3.00 -5.12 -7.17
CA THR A 91 -1.81 -4.94 -8.04
C THR A 91 -0.95 -6.18 -8.26
N GLY A 92 -1.35 -7.33 -7.72
CA GLY A 92 -0.54 -8.56 -7.80
C GLY A 92 0.75 -8.52 -6.96
N HIS A 93 1.02 -7.39 -6.31
CA HIS A 93 2.13 -7.23 -5.38
C HIS A 93 1.85 -7.94 -4.06
N GLY A 94 2.87 -8.62 -3.55
CA GLY A 94 2.83 -9.22 -2.21
C GLY A 94 2.95 -8.16 -1.12
N ASP A 95 2.29 -8.39 0.01
CA ASP A 95 2.49 -7.64 1.24
C ASP A 95 3.99 -7.71 1.62
N THR A 96 4.70 -6.58 1.63
CA THR A 96 6.14 -6.54 1.88
C THR A 96 6.57 -5.27 2.61
N LYS A 97 7.68 -5.36 3.37
CA LYS A 97 8.35 -4.22 4.01
C LYS A 97 9.60 -3.76 3.26
N ASN A 98 9.89 -4.36 2.10
CA ASN A 98 11.06 -4.02 1.31
C ASN A 98 11.04 -2.55 0.88
N VAL A 99 12.21 -1.92 0.94
CA VAL A 99 12.42 -0.54 0.52
C VAL A 99 13.42 -0.54 -0.63
N ALA A 100 12.97 -0.15 -1.82
CA ALA A 100 13.85 0.13 -2.94
C ALA A 100 14.51 1.50 -2.73
N ILE A 101 15.83 1.55 -2.89
CA ILE A 101 16.63 2.75 -2.68
C ILE A 101 17.00 3.36 -4.03
N PHE A 102 16.74 4.66 -4.18
CA PHE A 102 16.98 5.40 -5.42
C PHE A 102 18.01 6.51 -5.17
N SER A 103 19.21 6.32 -5.76
CA SER A 103 20.37 7.20 -5.59
C SER A 103 20.58 8.24 -6.71
N SER A 104 19.61 8.39 -7.62
CA SER A 104 19.62 9.46 -8.61
C SER A 104 18.20 9.77 -9.07
N ALA A 105 17.80 11.04 -8.98
CA ALA A 105 16.66 11.57 -9.72
C ALA A 105 17.16 12.29 -10.98
N THR A 106 16.84 11.78 -12.15
CA THR A 106 16.96 12.58 -13.38
C THR A 106 15.82 13.59 -13.44
N ALA A 107 16.11 14.79 -12.92
CA ALA A 107 15.42 16.08 -13.12
C ALA A 107 13.90 16.17 -12.83
N ALA A 108 13.48 17.41 -12.57
CA ALA A 108 12.13 17.85 -12.24
C ALA A 108 11.00 17.06 -12.93
N GLY A 109 10.09 16.50 -12.13
CA GLY A 109 8.77 16.10 -12.59
C GLY A 109 8.66 14.76 -13.32
N VAL A 110 9.70 13.92 -13.37
CA VAL A 110 9.62 12.65 -14.09
C VAL A 110 9.04 11.55 -13.21
N PHE A 111 7.79 11.22 -13.50
CA PHE A 111 7.29 9.87 -13.33
C PHE A 111 6.65 9.34 -14.63
N GLU A 112 6.53 10.08 -15.75
CA GLU A 112 6.09 9.48 -17.01
C GLU A 112 7.30 9.17 -17.88
N GLY A 113 7.39 7.91 -18.34
CA GLY A 113 8.30 7.50 -19.41
C GLY A 113 9.77 7.27 -19.03
N GLY A 114 10.15 7.30 -17.75
CA GLY A 114 11.52 7.04 -17.30
C GLY A 114 11.58 6.52 -15.87
N THR A 115 12.30 5.42 -15.65
CA THR A 115 12.28 4.54 -14.47
C THR A 115 12.33 5.25 -13.11
N GLY A 116 11.22 5.21 -12.36
CA GLY A 116 11.09 5.88 -11.05
C GLY A 116 9.93 5.43 -10.14
N THR A 117 9.25 4.34 -10.48
CA THR A 117 8.85 3.25 -9.57
C THR A 117 8.95 2.01 -10.45
N VAL A 118 9.83 1.07 -10.11
CA VAL A 118 9.65 -0.27 -10.67
C VAL A 118 8.40 -0.77 -9.99
N ASP A 119 7.33 -1.03 -10.73
CA ASP A 119 6.10 -1.65 -10.22
C ASP A 119 6.43 -3.03 -9.62
N ALA A 120 7.12 -3.01 -8.49
CA ALA A 120 7.79 -4.10 -7.82
C ALA A 120 7.19 -4.32 -6.43
N GLY A 121 6.27 -3.43 -6.04
CA GLY A 121 5.64 -3.40 -4.74
C GLY A 121 6.55 -2.86 -3.64
N GLY A 122 6.01 -2.83 -2.42
CA GLY A 122 6.74 -2.32 -1.26
C GLY A 122 6.86 -0.79 -1.25
N TRP A 123 8.01 -0.33 -0.76
CA TRP A 123 8.32 1.08 -0.58
C TRP A 123 9.46 1.53 -1.48
N ALA A 124 9.50 2.83 -1.77
CA ALA A 124 10.61 3.49 -2.45
C ALA A 124 11.11 4.66 -1.58
N TYR A 125 12.42 4.80 -1.50
CA TYR A 125 13.10 5.88 -0.78
C TYR A 125 14.20 6.51 -1.63
N PHE A 126 14.22 7.84 -1.67
CA PHE A 126 15.17 8.63 -2.44
C PHE A 126 16.27 9.17 -1.51
N ASN A 127 17.43 8.53 -1.54
CA ASN A 127 18.52 8.75 -0.57
C ASN A 127 19.60 9.72 -1.07
N ALA A 128 19.55 10.18 -2.33
CA ALA A 128 20.59 11.01 -2.90
C ALA A 128 20.38 12.52 -2.68
N PRO A 129 21.28 13.21 -1.97
CA PRO A 129 21.21 14.66 -1.75
C PRO A 129 21.41 15.46 -3.03
N SER A 130 22.16 14.92 -4.01
CA SER A 130 22.39 15.53 -5.32
C SER A 130 21.11 15.71 -6.14
N SER A 131 20.05 14.97 -5.79
CA SER A 131 18.70 15.12 -6.32
C SER A 131 17.78 15.83 -5.31
N SER A 132 18.11 17.08 -4.99
CA SER A 132 17.47 17.86 -3.91
C SER A 132 15.94 17.91 -3.96
N ALA A 133 15.33 17.84 -5.14
CA ALA A 133 13.88 17.87 -5.31
C ALA A 133 13.15 16.59 -4.83
N GLN A 134 13.86 15.46 -4.74
CA GLN A 134 13.28 14.17 -4.32
C GLN A 134 13.97 13.59 -3.08
N TRP A 135 15.11 14.14 -2.66
CA TRP A 135 15.83 13.67 -1.48
C TRP A 135 14.95 13.66 -0.22
N GLY A 136 14.97 12.53 0.51
CA GLY A 136 14.14 12.34 1.69
C GLY A 136 12.71 11.90 1.39
N THR A 137 12.33 11.79 0.11
CA THR A 137 11.00 11.33 -0.27
C THR A 137 10.87 9.83 -0.01
N PHE A 138 9.76 9.46 0.63
CA PHE A 138 9.36 8.07 0.87
C PHE A 138 7.96 7.85 0.30
N VAL A 139 7.76 6.84 -0.56
CA VAL A 139 6.49 6.57 -1.26
C VAL A 139 6.24 5.07 -1.40
N ALA A 140 4.98 4.70 -1.69
CA ALA A 140 4.65 3.36 -2.15
C ALA A 140 5.24 3.13 -3.55
N ASN A 141 5.89 1.97 -3.77
CA ASN A 141 6.55 1.64 -5.04
C ASN A 141 5.60 0.85 -5.96
N CYS A 142 4.61 1.55 -6.50
CA CYS A 142 3.55 0.97 -7.31
C CYS A 142 3.01 1.98 -8.32
N THR A 143 2.72 1.54 -9.55
CA THR A 143 2.21 2.41 -10.63
C THR A 143 0.69 2.40 -10.78
N HIS A 144 0.00 1.54 -10.03
CA HIS A 144 -1.43 1.33 -10.20
C HIS A 144 -2.31 2.36 -9.47
N GLU A 145 -3.55 2.47 -9.94
CA GLU A 145 -4.58 3.36 -9.39
C GLU A 145 -5.12 2.88 -8.03
N ASP A 146 -5.53 3.84 -7.19
CA ASP A 146 -6.26 3.55 -5.96
C ASP A 146 -7.70 3.05 -6.24
N ILE A 147 -8.45 2.70 -5.20
CA ILE A 147 -9.83 2.21 -5.36
C ILE A 147 -10.80 3.25 -5.96
N LYS A 148 -10.40 4.52 -6.02
CA LYS A 148 -11.17 5.62 -6.59
C LYS A 148 -10.79 5.90 -8.05
N GLY A 149 -9.88 5.10 -8.63
CA GLY A 149 -9.36 5.33 -9.97
C GLY A 149 -8.45 6.55 -10.04
N GLN A 150 -7.96 7.04 -8.89
CA GLN A 150 -6.95 8.07 -8.88
C GLN A 150 -5.61 7.38 -9.12
N THR A 151 -4.99 7.70 -10.24
CA THR A 151 -3.56 7.46 -10.37
C THR A 151 -2.90 8.23 -9.23
N VAL A 152 -2.00 7.55 -8.50
CA VAL A 152 -1.03 8.32 -7.72
C VAL A 152 -0.28 9.10 -8.78
N ALA A 153 -0.54 10.41 -8.88
CA ALA A 153 0.28 11.24 -9.72
C ALA A 153 1.68 11.05 -9.16
N GLN A 154 2.50 10.27 -9.83
CA GLN A 154 3.78 10.74 -10.30
C GLN A 154 4.45 11.67 -9.28
N ASN A 155 4.23 12.98 -9.34
CA ASN A 155 4.88 13.94 -8.44
C ASN A 155 4.10 14.34 -7.17
N MET A 156 3.03 13.63 -6.84
CA MET A 156 2.25 13.83 -5.62
C MET A 156 2.53 12.67 -4.66
N PRO A 157 3.17 12.95 -3.51
CA PRO A 157 3.20 11.97 -2.45
C PRO A 157 1.74 11.59 -2.14
N TRP A 158 1.50 10.33 -1.82
CA TRP A 158 0.19 9.85 -1.35
C TRP A 158 -0.43 10.64 -0.16
N SER A 159 0.30 11.63 0.37
CA SER A 159 -0.08 12.60 1.41
C SER A 159 -0.55 13.96 0.88
N SER A 160 -0.86 14.11 -0.42
CA SER A 160 -1.74 15.19 -0.86
C SER A 160 -3.23 14.85 -0.63
N TYR A 161 -3.52 13.65 -0.11
CA TYR A 161 -4.81 13.18 0.40
C TYR A 161 -4.68 12.50 1.77
#